data_AF-A0A3A0BDG1-F1
#
_entry.id   AF-A0A3A0BDG1-F1
#
_cell.length_a   1.000
_cell.length_b   1.000
_cell.length_c   1.000
_cell.angle_alpha   90.00
_cell.angle_beta   90.00
_cell.angle_gamma   90.00
#
_symmetry.space_group_name_H-M   'P 1'
#
loop_
_entity.id
_entity.type
_entity.pdbx_description
1 polymer ?
#
loop_
_entity_poly.entity_id
_entity_poly.type
_entity_poly.pdbx_seq_one_letter_code
_entity_poly.pdbx_strand_id
1 'polypeptide(L)'
;MALLLLTANAAMAADTIQVITPADLGTGDGQWHAANERDGGLSQITATQPDQYGGAGSLEQSLPDPAAAPPNTAGYAPKTDFQIIQQAGFGLLAELDALGFDWYRDSSSTAPGHLTPALRVMVYDPDANDSYLLVWEGVYNGYPSNGPAVPVDTWVTQDVLAGNFWRVPQFIDGTFMGISTCVDGITDPADPTACFVFDRGLDDWGLGPNTLVVGLEVGLGSGWAGSYLSFVDYVRLGFSGSTTLYDFEPSAPEPSAGFVTGGGWFIDPNAPAGTKNPKVTFGFNAMQLPGSPDFHGSLQANIHTTKLKLHADTITLLVVDPAAGTAQIEGEGTIKTPGPPKGGSKEQPARFRLEIVDGNPDQVRLQIYSLAGGGETLVYDSGALVELGGGEITIHQEAATQEDVDQIETRVASLLAQAELDAGLVVTADPFPLFIPVVAGG
;
A
#
# COMPACT_ATOMS: atom_id res chain seq x y z
N MET A 1 -7.45 8.95 -50.93
CA MET A 1 -7.65 9.65 -49.65
C MET A 1 -7.78 8.55 -48.60
N ALA A 2 -6.68 8.24 -47.89
CA ALA A 2 -6.64 7.16 -46.92
C ALA A 2 -7.07 7.73 -45.56
N LEU A 3 -8.17 7.21 -45.02
CA LEU A 3 -8.68 7.59 -43.70
C LEU A 3 -7.85 6.86 -42.65
N LEU A 4 -6.94 7.58 -42.01
CA LEU A 4 -6.15 7.09 -40.89
C LEU A 4 -7.04 7.13 -39.64
N LEU A 5 -7.59 5.98 -39.22
CA LEU A 5 -8.23 5.86 -37.92
C LEU A 5 -7.14 5.90 -36.84
N LEU A 6 -7.05 7.02 -36.10
CA LEU A 6 -6.39 7.02 -34.80
C LEU A 6 -7.33 6.34 -33.81
N THR A 7 -6.98 5.14 -33.36
CA THR A 7 -7.59 4.56 -32.15
C THR A 7 -7.04 5.33 -30.96
N ALA A 8 -7.90 6.07 -30.26
CA ALA A 8 -7.55 6.60 -28.95
C ALA A 8 -7.35 5.41 -28.01
N ASN A 9 -6.15 5.26 -27.45
CA ASN A 9 -5.95 4.33 -26.35
C ASN A 9 -6.79 4.86 -25.19
N ALA A 10 -7.75 4.08 -24.72
CA ALA A 10 -8.41 4.36 -23.45
C ALA A 10 -7.30 4.40 -22.39
N ALA A 11 -7.24 5.48 -21.62
CA ALA A 11 -6.43 5.50 -20.41
C ALA A 11 -7.00 4.41 -19.50
N MET A 12 -6.19 3.40 -19.15
CA MET A 12 -6.56 2.49 -18.09
C MET A 12 -6.71 3.31 -16.81
N ALA A 13 -7.79 3.10 -16.07
CA ALA A 13 -7.91 3.71 -14.75
C ALA A 13 -6.77 3.17 -13.87
N ALA A 14 -6.18 4.06 -13.07
CA ALA A 14 -5.13 3.68 -12.14
C ALA A 14 -5.76 2.92 -10.96
N ASP A 15 -5.04 1.93 -10.45
CA ASP A 15 -5.39 1.30 -9.18
C ASP A 15 -5.28 2.34 -8.05
N THR A 16 -6.26 2.38 -7.17
CA THR A 16 -6.26 3.20 -5.95
C THR A 16 -5.82 2.33 -4.78
N ILE A 17 -4.81 2.76 -4.02
CA ILE A 17 -4.43 2.10 -2.76
C ILE A 17 -5.10 2.85 -1.60
N GLN A 18 -5.81 2.11 -0.76
CA GLN A 18 -6.35 2.58 0.52
C GLN A 18 -5.58 1.91 1.64
N VAL A 19 -4.79 2.70 2.37
CA VAL A 19 -4.10 2.22 3.56
C VAL A 19 -5.08 2.22 4.72
N ILE A 20 -5.28 1.04 5.31
CA ILE A 20 -6.18 0.79 6.43
C ILE A 20 -5.34 0.60 7.68
N THR A 21 -5.62 1.41 8.69
CA THR A 21 -4.87 1.42 9.95
C THR A 21 -5.80 1.12 11.12
N PRO A 22 -5.26 0.85 12.32
CA PRO A 22 -6.07 0.76 13.54
C PRO A 22 -6.97 1.98 13.79
N ALA A 23 -6.63 3.16 13.26
CA ALA A 23 -7.44 4.38 13.40
C ALA A 23 -8.67 4.39 12.48
N ASP A 24 -8.65 3.62 11.39
CA ASP A 24 -9.72 3.54 10.39
C ASP A 24 -10.77 2.46 10.74
N LEU A 25 -10.51 1.71 11.81
CA LEU A 25 -11.38 0.62 12.24
C LEU A 25 -12.66 1.13 12.88
N GLY A 26 -13.77 0.52 12.51
CA GLY A 26 -15.08 0.83 13.05
C GLY A 26 -16.17 -0.05 12.47
N THR A 27 -17.31 -0.13 13.16
CA THR A 27 -18.49 -0.86 12.66
C THR A 27 -19.43 0.04 11.85
N GLY A 28 -18.99 1.24 11.49
CA GLY A 28 -19.74 2.16 10.64
C GLY A 28 -19.74 1.72 9.18
N ASP A 29 -20.56 2.39 8.38
CA ASP A 29 -20.61 2.16 6.94
C ASP A 29 -19.27 2.50 6.28
N GLY A 30 -18.74 1.59 5.47
CA GLY A 30 -17.44 1.73 4.80
C GLY A 30 -16.22 1.55 5.70
N GLN A 31 -16.39 1.05 6.93
CA GLN A 31 -15.27 0.85 7.86
C GLN A 31 -14.92 -0.63 8.04
N TRP A 32 -13.62 -0.92 8.05
CA TRP A 32 -13.10 -2.25 8.37
C TRP A 32 -13.23 -2.55 9.86
N HIS A 33 -13.57 -3.79 10.21
CA HIS A 33 -13.61 -4.24 11.59
C HIS A 33 -13.48 -5.76 11.72
N ALA A 34 -13.02 -6.20 12.89
CA ALA A 34 -13.10 -7.60 13.27
C ALA A 34 -14.57 -8.01 13.45
N ALA A 35 -14.90 -9.20 12.96
CA ALA A 35 -16.22 -9.80 13.03
C ALA A 35 -16.12 -11.28 13.42
N ASN A 36 -17.19 -11.80 14.04
CA ASN A 36 -17.33 -13.24 14.31
C ASN A 36 -16.15 -13.89 15.07
N GLU A 37 -15.44 -13.10 15.88
CA GLU A 37 -14.37 -13.58 16.75
C GLU A 37 -14.95 -14.48 17.84
N ARG A 38 -14.52 -15.74 17.85
CA ARG A 38 -15.04 -16.78 18.75
C ARG A 38 -13.91 -17.66 19.24
N ASP A 39 -14.04 -18.10 20.49
CA ASP A 39 -13.18 -19.10 21.13
C ASP A 39 -11.68 -18.82 21.01
N GLY A 40 -11.31 -17.53 21.10
CA GLY A 40 -9.93 -17.05 21.05
C GLY A 40 -9.39 -16.77 19.65
N GLY A 41 -10.20 -16.88 18.60
CA GLY A 41 -9.85 -16.34 17.30
C GLY A 41 -9.69 -14.81 17.36
N LEU A 42 -8.70 -14.29 16.65
CA LEU A 42 -8.30 -12.87 16.69
C LEU A 42 -7.97 -12.36 15.28
N SER A 43 -8.44 -11.14 14.95
CA SER A 43 -8.03 -10.37 13.78
C SER A 43 -7.59 -8.97 14.19
N GLN A 44 -6.38 -8.56 13.80
CA GLN A 44 -5.81 -7.25 14.15
C GLN A 44 -4.77 -6.80 13.11
N ILE A 45 -4.61 -5.50 12.92
CA ILE A 45 -3.55 -4.96 12.05
C ILE A 45 -2.28 -4.79 12.90
N THR A 46 -1.17 -5.39 12.49
CA THR A 46 0.07 -5.43 13.29
C THR A 46 1.31 -5.22 12.44
N ALA A 47 2.43 -4.88 13.10
CA ALA A 47 3.77 -4.82 12.49
C ALA A 47 4.52 -6.17 12.56
N THR A 48 3.84 -7.27 12.92
CA THR A 48 4.51 -8.56 13.18
C THR A 48 5.07 -9.15 11.89
N GLN A 49 4.37 -8.97 10.78
CA GLN A 49 4.75 -9.47 9.46
C GLN A 49 4.57 -8.37 8.42
N PRO A 50 5.67 -7.68 8.03
CA PRO A 50 5.68 -6.80 6.86
C PRO A 50 5.23 -7.55 5.59
N ASP A 51 4.57 -6.82 4.70
CA ASP A 51 4.16 -7.29 3.38
C ASP A 51 5.38 -7.59 2.47
N GLN A 52 5.12 -8.04 1.24
CA GLN A 52 6.16 -8.30 0.24
C GLN A 52 6.55 -7.09 -0.63
N TYR A 53 5.84 -5.97 -0.51
CA TYR A 53 5.99 -4.74 -1.29
C TYR A 53 6.67 -3.60 -0.52
N GLY A 54 7.04 -3.83 0.75
CA GLY A 54 7.79 -2.91 1.59
C GLY A 54 6.97 -2.25 2.69
N GLY A 55 5.68 -2.55 2.83
CA GLY A 55 4.81 -2.07 3.90
C GLY A 55 5.27 -2.51 5.29
N ALA A 56 4.83 -1.78 6.32
CA ALA A 56 5.30 -1.93 7.69
C ALA A 56 4.55 -3.01 8.49
N GLY A 57 3.42 -3.50 7.98
CA GLY A 57 2.62 -4.53 8.62
C GLY A 57 1.68 -5.25 7.68
N SER A 58 0.62 -5.82 8.27
CA SER A 58 -0.46 -6.54 7.58
C SER A 58 -1.61 -6.84 8.54
N LEU A 59 -2.72 -7.39 8.02
CA LEU A 59 -3.79 -7.97 8.84
C LEU A 59 -3.37 -9.34 9.39
N GLU A 60 -3.07 -9.40 10.68
CA GLU A 60 -2.79 -10.64 11.42
C GLU A 60 -4.08 -11.33 11.85
N GLN A 61 -4.23 -12.61 11.51
CA GLN A 61 -5.33 -13.45 11.94
C GLN A 61 -4.82 -14.73 12.62
N SER A 62 -5.39 -15.10 13.76
CA SER A 62 -5.02 -16.32 14.47
C SER A 62 -6.21 -17.11 14.99
N LEU A 63 -6.04 -18.43 15.05
CA LEU A 63 -6.93 -19.37 15.71
C LEU A 63 -6.13 -20.21 16.72
N PRO A 64 -6.59 -20.36 17.97
CA PRO A 64 -6.00 -21.31 18.91
C PRO A 64 -6.34 -22.76 18.52
N ASP A 65 -5.58 -23.72 19.04
CA ASP A 65 -5.95 -25.13 18.93
C ASP A 65 -7.29 -25.37 19.67
N PRO A 66 -8.34 -25.89 19.00
CA PRO A 66 -9.61 -26.18 19.66
C PRO A 66 -9.48 -27.14 20.85
N ALA A 67 -8.48 -28.01 20.87
CA ALA A 67 -8.20 -28.89 22.01
C ALA A 67 -7.65 -28.13 23.22
N ALA A 68 -7.08 -26.94 23.00
CA ALA A 68 -6.60 -26.02 24.04
C ALA A 68 -7.66 -24.98 24.44
N ALA A 69 -8.74 -24.83 23.65
CA ALA A 69 -9.83 -23.92 23.98
C ALA A 69 -10.54 -24.36 25.27
N PRO A 70 -10.86 -23.44 26.20
CA PRO A 70 -11.52 -23.79 27.44
C PRO A 70 -12.87 -24.48 27.16
N PRO A 71 -13.20 -25.60 27.82
CA PRO A 71 -14.33 -26.46 27.48
C PRO A 71 -15.73 -25.86 27.73
N ASN A 72 -15.89 -24.54 27.88
CA ASN A 72 -17.12 -23.91 28.38
C ASN A 72 -17.82 -22.90 27.45
N THR A 73 -17.23 -22.47 26.34
CA THR A 73 -17.89 -21.53 25.42
C THR A 73 -18.70 -22.26 24.36
N ALA A 74 -19.94 -22.62 24.71
CA ALA A 74 -21.07 -22.88 23.81
C ALA A 74 -20.87 -23.81 22.57
N GLY A 75 -19.85 -24.66 22.51
CA GLY A 75 -19.69 -25.68 21.47
C GLY A 75 -19.44 -25.14 20.06
N TYR A 76 -19.07 -23.86 19.93
CA TYR A 76 -18.58 -23.33 18.67
C TYR A 76 -17.08 -23.60 18.55
N ALA A 77 -16.59 -23.66 17.31
CA ALA A 77 -15.18 -23.82 17.05
C ALA A 77 -14.54 -22.43 16.83
N PRO A 78 -13.25 -22.26 17.15
CA PRO A 78 -12.54 -21.01 16.93
C PRO A 78 -12.77 -20.47 15.53
N LYS A 79 -13.02 -19.16 15.45
CA LYS A 79 -13.27 -18.44 14.20
C LYS A 79 -12.87 -16.98 14.38
N THR A 80 -12.42 -16.34 13.30
CA THR A 80 -12.23 -14.90 13.23
C THR A 80 -12.44 -14.45 11.79
N ASP A 81 -13.16 -13.36 11.60
CA ASP A 81 -13.39 -12.71 10.33
C ASP A 81 -12.96 -11.23 10.47
N PHE A 82 -12.61 -10.59 9.36
CA PHE A 82 -12.29 -9.17 9.26
C PHE A 82 -12.95 -8.63 8.00
N GLN A 83 -13.82 -7.64 8.15
CA GLN A 83 -14.77 -7.29 7.09
C GLN A 83 -14.95 -5.78 6.96
N ILE A 84 -15.39 -5.37 5.77
CA ILE A 84 -15.92 -4.05 5.46
C ILE A 84 -17.31 -4.22 4.84
N ILE A 85 -18.25 -3.37 5.23
CA ILE A 85 -19.61 -3.35 4.66
C ILE A 85 -19.90 -1.92 4.20
N GLN A 86 -20.40 -1.78 2.98
CA GLN A 86 -20.86 -0.52 2.39
C GLN A 86 -22.32 -0.68 1.94
N GLN A 87 -23.25 -0.10 2.68
CA GLN A 87 -24.69 -0.19 2.48
C GLN A 87 -25.12 0.32 1.11
N ALA A 88 -24.43 1.34 0.59
CA ALA A 88 -24.66 1.85 -0.77
C ALA A 88 -24.16 0.89 -1.87
N GLY A 89 -23.36 -0.11 -1.50
CA GLY A 89 -22.65 -0.99 -2.42
C GLY A 89 -21.34 -0.37 -2.93
N PHE A 90 -20.37 -1.24 -3.23
CA PHE A 90 -19.12 -0.89 -3.90
C PHE A 90 -19.30 -0.77 -5.42
N GLY A 91 -20.22 -1.56 -5.98
CA GLY A 91 -20.47 -1.66 -7.41
C GLY A 91 -21.41 -2.81 -7.74
N LEU A 92 -21.79 -2.93 -9.01
CA LEU A 92 -22.58 -4.06 -9.48
C LEU A 92 -21.69 -5.30 -9.59
N LEU A 93 -22.18 -6.45 -9.13
CA LEU A 93 -21.47 -7.72 -9.27
C LEU A 93 -21.19 -8.06 -10.74
N ALA A 94 -22.05 -7.61 -11.66
CA ALA A 94 -21.87 -7.77 -13.11
C ALA A 94 -20.68 -7.00 -13.68
N GLU A 95 -20.21 -5.99 -12.96
CA GLU A 95 -19.12 -5.11 -13.35
C GLU A 95 -17.79 -5.48 -12.65
N LEU A 96 -17.81 -6.47 -11.74
CA LEU A 96 -16.65 -6.95 -11.01
C LEU A 96 -15.60 -7.52 -11.98
N ASP A 97 -14.42 -6.91 -12.01
CA ASP A 97 -13.33 -7.30 -12.93
C ASP A 97 -11.95 -7.42 -12.26
N ALA A 98 -11.87 -7.16 -10.96
CA ALA A 98 -10.73 -7.56 -10.13
C ALA A 98 -11.21 -8.04 -8.75
N LEU A 99 -10.71 -9.21 -8.32
CA LEU A 99 -10.93 -9.74 -6.99
C LEU A 99 -9.75 -10.61 -6.57
N GLY A 100 -9.12 -10.29 -5.45
CA GLY A 100 -7.92 -11.00 -5.01
C GLY A 100 -7.43 -10.52 -3.66
N PHE A 101 -6.34 -11.09 -3.18
CA PHE A 101 -5.66 -10.68 -1.96
C PHE A 101 -4.31 -11.37 -1.87
N ASP A 102 -3.44 -10.82 -1.05
CA ASP A 102 -2.16 -11.43 -0.71
C ASP A 102 -2.28 -12.06 0.68
N TRP A 103 -1.68 -13.23 0.86
CA TRP A 103 -1.71 -13.91 2.15
C TRP A 103 -0.40 -14.63 2.45
N TYR A 104 -0.13 -14.78 3.75
CA TYR A 104 1.02 -15.49 4.29
C TYR A 104 0.53 -16.47 5.34
N ARG A 105 1.05 -17.69 5.31
CA ARG A 105 0.82 -18.69 6.36
C ARG A 105 2.09 -18.90 7.15
N ASP A 106 2.02 -18.71 8.46
CA ASP A 106 3.16 -18.89 9.35
C ASP A 106 3.42 -20.37 9.61
N SER A 107 4.70 -20.79 9.57
CA SER A 107 5.10 -22.19 9.79
C SER A 107 4.87 -22.70 11.21
N SER A 108 4.57 -21.83 12.18
CA SER A 108 4.11 -22.23 13.51
C SER A 108 2.67 -22.78 13.53
N SER A 109 1.90 -22.60 12.44
CA SER A 109 0.56 -23.15 12.29
C SER A 109 0.56 -24.67 12.33
N THR A 110 -0.22 -25.26 13.24
CA THR A 110 -0.38 -26.72 13.36
C THR A 110 -1.63 -27.26 12.67
N ALA A 111 -2.49 -26.38 12.15
CA ALA A 111 -3.67 -26.77 11.40
C ALA A 111 -3.31 -27.51 10.09
N PRO A 112 -4.21 -28.33 9.52
CA PRO A 112 -3.96 -29.04 8.28
C PRO A 112 -3.35 -28.17 7.17
N GLY A 113 -2.37 -28.72 6.47
CA GLY A 113 -1.55 -28.01 5.48
C GLY A 113 -2.28 -27.55 4.22
N HIS A 114 -3.58 -27.83 4.08
CA HIS A 114 -4.40 -27.44 2.92
C HIS A 114 -5.25 -26.19 3.19
N LEU A 115 -5.23 -25.68 4.43
CA LEU A 115 -6.04 -24.55 4.86
C LEU A 115 -5.32 -23.23 4.56
N THR A 116 -6.06 -22.27 4.01
CA THR A 116 -5.67 -20.89 3.69
C THR A 116 -6.70 -19.93 4.29
N PRO A 117 -6.40 -18.63 4.46
CA PRO A 117 -7.46 -17.66 4.66
C PRO A 117 -8.50 -17.73 3.52
N ALA A 118 -9.75 -17.42 3.85
CA ALA A 118 -10.84 -17.33 2.90
C ALA A 118 -11.10 -15.87 2.55
N LEU A 119 -11.46 -15.59 1.29
CA LEU A 119 -12.01 -14.29 0.88
C LEU A 119 -13.49 -14.46 0.57
N ARG A 120 -14.32 -13.57 1.09
CA ARG A 120 -15.77 -13.61 0.91
C ARG A 120 -16.27 -12.28 0.37
N VAL A 121 -17.23 -12.35 -0.54
CA VAL A 121 -17.93 -11.20 -1.09
C VAL A 121 -19.37 -11.25 -0.61
N MET A 122 -19.80 -10.22 0.09
CA MET A 122 -21.20 -10.05 0.47
C MET A 122 -21.93 -9.36 -0.67
N VAL A 123 -23.04 -9.94 -1.10
CA VAL A 123 -23.85 -9.41 -2.19
C VAL A 123 -25.31 -9.25 -1.78
N TYR A 124 -25.98 -8.25 -2.35
CA TYR A 124 -27.39 -7.98 -2.15
C TYR A 124 -28.07 -7.84 -3.51
N ASP A 125 -29.09 -8.66 -3.75
CA ASP A 125 -29.93 -8.59 -4.93
C ASP A 125 -31.20 -7.77 -4.58
N PRO A 126 -31.31 -6.52 -5.06
CA PRO A 126 -32.47 -5.68 -4.78
C PRO A 126 -33.75 -6.13 -5.50
N ASP A 127 -33.63 -6.91 -6.59
CA ASP A 127 -34.79 -7.39 -7.34
C ASP A 127 -35.44 -8.58 -6.63
N ALA A 128 -34.63 -9.44 -6.01
CA ALA A 128 -35.07 -10.56 -5.18
C ALA A 128 -35.29 -10.17 -3.70
N ASN A 129 -34.70 -9.05 -3.25
CA ASN A 129 -34.58 -8.66 -1.85
C ASN A 129 -33.86 -9.74 -1.02
N ASP A 130 -32.78 -10.30 -1.58
CA ASP A 130 -31.99 -11.36 -0.98
C ASP A 130 -30.52 -10.97 -0.79
N SER A 131 -29.84 -11.53 0.20
CA SER A 131 -28.40 -11.36 0.39
C SER A 131 -27.67 -12.70 0.46
N TYR A 132 -26.43 -12.71 -0.03
CA TYR A 132 -25.61 -13.91 -0.13
C TYR A 132 -24.15 -13.59 0.23
N LEU A 133 -23.47 -14.59 0.78
CA LEU A 133 -22.02 -14.64 0.90
C LEU A 133 -21.47 -15.54 -0.20
N LEU A 134 -20.55 -15.00 -0.98
CA LEU A 134 -19.79 -15.73 -1.98
C LEU A 134 -18.43 -16.02 -1.40
N VAL A 135 -18.15 -17.28 -1.07
CA VAL A 135 -16.99 -17.68 -0.28
C VAL A 135 -15.96 -18.36 -1.18
N TRP A 136 -14.76 -17.83 -1.26
CA TRP A 136 -13.60 -18.51 -1.84
C TRP A 136 -12.77 -19.15 -0.73
N GLU A 137 -12.37 -20.40 -0.94
CA GLU A 137 -11.43 -21.10 -0.05
C GLU A 137 -10.37 -21.83 -0.87
N GLY A 138 -9.11 -21.79 -0.43
CA GLY A 138 -7.99 -22.40 -1.15
C GLY A 138 -8.15 -23.91 -1.37
N VAL A 139 -8.85 -24.61 -0.47
CA VAL A 139 -9.06 -26.06 -0.54
C VAL A 139 -9.80 -26.52 -1.80
N TYR A 140 -10.62 -25.64 -2.39
CA TYR A 140 -11.34 -25.89 -3.64
C TYR A 140 -10.71 -25.20 -4.85
N ASN A 141 -9.56 -24.54 -4.65
CA ASN A 141 -8.95 -23.61 -5.60
C ASN A 141 -7.43 -23.83 -5.76
N GLY A 142 -6.97 -25.08 -5.58
CA GLY A 142 -5.58 -25.46 -5.82
C GLY A 142 -4.85 -26.09 -4.64
N TYR A 143 -5.45 -26.05 -3.44
CA TYR A 143 -4.88 -26.64 -2.23
C TYR A 143 -5.78 -27.74 -1.65
N PRO A 144 -6.17 -28.79 -2.41
CA PRO A 144 -7.07 -29.81 -1.88
C PRO A 144 -6.43 -30.57 -0.72
N SER A 145 -7.25 -31.23 0.12
CA SER A 145 -6.78 -31.95 1.30
C SER A 145 -5.74 -33.05 1.03
N ASN A 146 -5.74 -33.61 -0.19
CA ASN A 146 -4.78 -34.60 -0.68
C ASN A 146 -3.78 -34.02 -1.70
N GLY A 147 -3.71 -32.69 -1.82
CA GLY A 147 -2.89 -31.96 -2.77
C GLY A 147 -1.54 -31.51 -2.22
N PRO A 148 -0.83 -30.62 -2.96
CA PRO A 148 0.33 -29.94 -2.42
C PRO A 148 -0.06 -29.13 -1.18
N ALA A 149 0.80 -29.13 -0.18
CA ALA A 149 0.62 -28.27 0.99
C ALA A 149 0.71 -26.80 0.58
N VAL A 150 -0.10 -25.99 1.25
CA VAL A 150 -0.04 -24.53 1.24
C VAL A 150 1.39 -24.11 1.61
N PRO A 151 2.05 -23.23 0.83
CA PRO A 151 3.33 -22.65 1.19
C PRO A 151 3.26 -22.00 2.58
N VAL A 152 4.33 -22.18 3.35
CA VAL A 152 4.52 -21.48 4.62
C VAL A 152 5.71 -20.54 4.48
N ASP A 153 5.72 -19.50 5.29
CA ASP A 153 6.77 -18.49 5.36
C ASP A 153 7.06 -17.79 4.02
N THR A 154 6.03 -17.57 3.23
CA THR A 154 6.11 -16.86 1.93
C THR A 154 4.77 -16.21 1.63
N TRP A 155 4.80 -14.97 1.18
CA TRP A 155 3.63 -14.26 0.66
C TRP A 155 3.16 -14.89 -0.65
N VAL A 156 1.85 -15.10 -0.76
CA VAL A 156 1.18 -15.63 -1.95
C VAL A 156 0.18 -14.61 -2.44
N THR A 157 0.40 -14.12 -3.65
CA THR A 157 -0.56 -13.28 -4.37
C THR A 157 -1.64 -14.16 -5.01
N GLN A 158 -2.88 -13.97 -4.61
CA GLN A 158 -4.01 -14.77 -5.08
C GLN A 158 -5.03 -13.91 -5.84
N ASP A 159 -5.11 -14.11 -7.15
CA ASP A 159 -6.28 -13.73 -7.94
C ASP A 159 -7.36 -14.79 -7.74
N VAL A 160 -8.55 -14.37 -7.30
CA VAL A 160 -9.67 -15.28 -7.04
C VAL A 160 -10.84 -15.04 -8.00
N LEU A 161 -10.76 -14.08 -8.91
CA LEU A 161 -11.89 -13.71 -9.77
C LEU A 161 -12.41 -14.90 -10.59
N ALA A 162 -11.49 -15.73 -11.10
CA ALA A 162 -11.79 -16.96 -11.83
C ALA A 162 -11.95 -18.22 -10.94
N GLY A 163 -12.01 -18.04 -9.61
CA GLY A 163 -12.09 -19.13 -8.64
C GLY A 163 -13.46 -19.79 -8.52
N ASN A 164 -13.48 -20.89 -7.79
CA ASN A 164 -14.67 -21.58 -7.31
C ASN A 164 -15.17 -20.91 -6.02
N PHE A 165 -16.46 -20.55 -5.99
CA PHE A 165 -17.12 -19.90 -4.86
C PHE A 165 -18.32 -20.70 -4.37
N TRP A 166 -18.51 -20.69 -3.06
CA TRP A 166 -19.72 -21.17 -2.41
C TRP A 166 -20.67 -20.02 -2.25
N ARG A 167 -21.93 -20.20 -2.66
CA ARG A 167 -22.99 -19.24 -2.37
C ARG A 167 -23.72 -19.68 -1.11
N VAL A 168 -23.62 -18.91 -0.05
CA VAL A 168 -24.31 -19.14 1.23
C VAL A 168 -25.37 -18.04 1.38
N PRO A 169 -26.67 -18.38 1.55
CA PRO A 169 -27.69 -17.38 1.86
C PRO A 169 -27.30 -16.64 3.14
N GLN A 170 -27.18 -15.32 3.07
CA GLN A 170 -26.89 -14.50 4.23
C GLN A 170 -28.22 -14.14 4.90
N PHE A 171 -28.25 -14.18 6.23
CA PHE A 171 -29.44 -14.13 7.08
C PHE A 171 -30.41 -12.98 6.75
N ILE A 172 -31.62 -13.30 6.28
CA ILE A 172 -32.72 -12.32 6.13
C ILE A 172 -33.71 -12.39 7.31
N ASP A 173 -33.72 -13.49 8.09
CA ASP A 173 -34.72 -13.69 9.16
C ASP A 173 -34.18 -14.37 10.45
N GLY A 174 -32.87 -14.53 10.58
CA GLY A 174 -32.26 -15.21 11.73
C GLY A 174 -32.21 -16.74 11.62
N THR A 175 -32.63 -17.33 10.50
CA THR A 175 -32.54 -18.78 10.26
C THR A 175 -31.35 -19.11 9.36
N PHE A 176 -30.36 -19.83 9.89
CA PHE A 176 -29.23 -20.34 9.11
C PHE A 176 -29.72 -21.45 8.18
N MET A 177 -29.80 -21.18 6.87
CA MET A 177 -29.96 -22.23 5.87
C MET A 177 -28.59 -22.86 5.67
N GLY A 178 -28.39 -24.09 6.16
CA GLY A 178 -27.08 -24.75 6.23
C GLY A 178 -26.28 -24.75 4.91
N ILE A 179 -24.96 -24.89 5.04
CA ILE A 179 -24.02 -25.08 3.93
C ILE A 179 -24.43 -26.35 3.17
N SER A 180 -24.89 -26.23 1.92
CA SER A 180 -25.07 -27.40 1.05
C SER A 180 -23.69 -27.90 0.59
N THR A 181 -23.50 -29.23 0.59
CA THR A 181 -22.23 -29.87 0.26
C THR A 181 -21.92 -29.72 -1.23
N CYS A 182 -20.74 -29.22 -1.57
CA CYS A 182 -20.19 -29.39 -2.92
C CYS A 182 -19.98 -30.87 -3.20
N VAL A 183 -20.43 -31.32 -4.36
CA VAL A 183 -19.97 -32.59 -4.92
C VAL A 183 -19.46 -32.32 -6.33
N ASP A 184 -18.18 -32.64 -6.56
CA ASP A 184 -17.62 -32.70 -7.92
C ASP A 184 -18.46 -33.69 -8.76
N GLY A 185 -18.98 -33.22 -9.90
CA GLY A 185 -19.61 -34.08 -10.90
C GLY A 185 -21.15 -34.15 -10.94
N ILE A 186 -21.88 -33.07 -10.64
CA ILE A 186 -23.33 -33.01 -10.88
C ILE A 186 -23.61 -32.71 -12.36
N THR A 187 -24.28 -33.66 -13.03
CA THR A 187 -24.82 -33.54 -14.40
C THR A 187 -26.32 -33.21 -14.44
N ASP A 188 -26.92 -32.85 -13.30
CA ASP A 188 -28.36 -32.62 -13.15
C ASP A 188 -28.66 -31.14 -12.81
N PRO A 189 -29.29 -30.36 -13.70
CA PRO A 189 -29.63 -28.96 -13.47
C PRO A 189 -30.78 -28.71 -12.46
N ALA A 190 -31.32 -29.75 -11.82
CA ALA A 190 -32.37 -29.60 -10.80
C ALA A 190 -31.88 -29.69 -9.33
N ASP A 191 -30.57 -29.80 -9.09
CA ASP A 191 -30.01 -30.06 -7.76
C ASP A 191 -29.37 -28.80 -7.11
N PRO A 192 -29.87 -28.31 -5.95
CA PRO A 192 -29.35 -27.12 -5.25
C PRO A 192 -27.98 -27.31 -4.55
N THR A 193 -27.17 -28.29 -4.99
CA THR A 193 -25.90 -28.70 -4.36
C THR A 193 -24.66 -28.57 -5.26
N ALA A 194 -24.75 -27.89 -6.40
CA ALA A 194 -23.61 -27.68 -7.30
C ALA A 194 -22.70 -26.50 -6.88
N CYS A 195 -21.38 -26.69 -6.90
CA CYS A 195 -20.39 -25.62 -6.70
C CYS A 195 -20.35 -24.66 -7.89
N PHE A 196 -20.15 -23.38 -7.61
CA PHE A 196 -20.19 -22.30 -8.60
C PHE A 196 -18.79 -21.82 -8.99
N VAL A 197 -18.70 -21.34 -10.24
CA VAL A 197 -17.53 -20.64 -10.81
C VAL A 197 -18.07 -19.35 -11.42
N PHE A 198 -17.42 -18.20 -11.20
CA PHE A 198 -17.91 -16.89 -11.71
C PHE A 198 -18.05 -16.86 -13.23
N ASP A 199 -17.26 -17.67 -13.96
CA ASP A 199 -17.29 -17.79 -15.43
C ASP A 199 -18.59 -18.42 -16.00
N ARG A 200 -19.55 -18.83 -15.15
CA ARG A 200 -20.86 -19.32 -15.61
C ARG A 200 -21.91 -18.22 -15.81
N GLY A 201 -21.60 -16.97 -15.45
CA GLY A 201 -22.52 -15.84 -15.56
C GLY A 201 -23.50 -15.74 -14.38
N LEU A 202 -23.99 -14.52 -14.11
CA LEU A 202 -24.85 -14.22 -12.96
C LEU A 202 -26.22 -14.90 -12.99
N ASP A 203 -26.77 -15.13 -14.19
CA ASP A 203 -28.06 -15.78 -14.36
C ASP A 203 -28.03 -17.24 -13.85
N ASP A 204 -26.89 -17.92 -14.01
CA ASP A 204 -26.66 -19.28 -13.47
C ASP A 204 -26.59 -19.28 -11.94
N TRP A 205 -26.36 -18.13 -11.32
CA TRP A 205 -26.32 -17.93 -9.88
C TRP A 205 -27.69 -17.52 -9.31
N GLY A 206 -28.72 -17.37 -10.16
CA GLY A 206 -30.01 -16.81 -9.73
C GLY A 206 -29.89 -15.41 -9.12
N LEU A 207 -28.83 -14.68 -9.49
CA LEU A 207 -28.58 -13.30 -9.08
C LEU A 207 -28.98 -12.38 -10.23
N GLY A 208 -29.77 -11.36 -9.93
CA GLY A 208 -30.18 -10.36 -10.90
C GLY A 208 -28.99 -9.51 -11.39
N PRO A 209 -29.11 -8.88 -12.58
CA PRO A 209 -28.08 -7.97 -13.10
C PRO A 209 -27.86 -6.73 -12.21
N ASN A 210 -28.80 -6.44 -11.30
CA ASN A 210 -28.72 -5.36 -10.33
C ASN A 210 -28.10 -5.78 -8.99
N THR A 211 -27.55 -6.99 -8.88
CA THR A 211 -26.92 -7.46 -7.65
C THR A 211 -25.73 -6.59 -7.29
N LEU A 212 -25.75 -6.02 -6.10
CA LEU A 212 -24.70 -5.16 -5.55
C LEU A 212 -23.69 -5.97 -4.76
N VAL A 213 -22.41 -5.64 -4.89
CA VAL A 213 -21.39 -6.02 -3.91
C VAL A 213 -21.48 -5.05 -2.75
N VAL A 214 -21.81 -5.53 -1.55
CA VAL A 214 -22.03 -4.70 -0.36
C VAL A 214 -20.99 -4.92 0.74
N GLY A 215 -20.07 -5.87 0.56
CA GLY A 215 -19.06 -6.16 1.56
C GLY A 215 -17.95 -7.07 1.08
N LEU A 216 -16.81 -6.98 1.75
CA LEU A 216 -15.70 -7.93 1.66
C LEU A 216 -15.42 -8.46 3.07
N GLU A 217 -14.97 -9.70 3.13
CA GLU A 217 -14.55 -10.34 4.38
C GLU A 217 -13.37 -11.28 4.13
N VAL A 218 -12.33 -11.12 4.92
CA VAL A 218 -11.22 -12.07 5.03
C VAL A 218 -11.41 -12.85 6.32
N GLY A 219 -11.39 -14.17 6.29
CA GLY A 219 -11.59 -14.91 7.53
C GLY A 219 -11.02 -16.31 7.57
N LEU A 220 -10.88 -16.78 8.80
CA LEU A 220 -10.44 -18.13 9.13
C LEU A 220 -11.66 -18.96 9.54
N GLY A 221 -11.81 -20.14 8.94
CA GLY A 221 -13.00 -20.97 9.08
C GLY A 221 -13.18 -21.54 10.49
N SER A 222 -14.42 -21.93 10.81
CA SER A 222 -14.70 -22.69 12.04
C SER A 222 -14.40 -24.17 11.88
N GLY A 223 -13.90 -24.81 12.94
CA GLY A 223 -13.76 -26.26 13.02
C GLY A 223 -12.42 -26.79 12.54
N TRP A 224 -11.45 -25.90 12.30
CA TRP A 224 -10.08 -26.27 12.00
C TRP A 224 -9.46 -26.91 13.24
N ALA A 225 -8.85 -28.08 13.08
CA ALA A 225 -8.04 -28.69 14.13
C ALA A 225 -6.67 -28.01 14.18
N GLY A 226 -6.06 -27.90 15.36
CA GLY A 226 -4.77 -27.24 15.54
C GLY A 226 -4.86 -25.71 15.54
N SER A 227 -3.74 -25.06 15.88
CA SER A 227 -3.58 -23.61 15.82
C SER A 227 -3.29 -23.14 14.39
N TYR A 228 -3.69 -21.91 14.08
CA TYR A 228 -3.41 -21.26 12.81
C TYR A 228 -2.98 -19.81 13.03
N LEU A 229 -1.99 -19.35 12.28
CA LEU A 229 -1.54 -17.97 12.21
C LEU A 229 -1.28 -17.61 10.74
N SER A 230 -1.89 -16.52 10.30
CA SER A 230 -1.71 -15.98 8.96
C SER A 230 -1.74 -14.47 8.96
N PHE A 231 -1.24 -13.93 7.86
CA PHE A 231 -1.31 -12.52 7.57
C PHE A 231 -1.95 -12.31 6.21
N VAL A 232 -2.67 -11.22 6.04
CA VAL A 232 -3.36 -10.85 4.81
C VAL A 232 -3.09 -9.40 4.48
N ASP A 233 -2.92 -9.12 3.20
CA ASP A 233 -2.70 -7.78 2.70
C ASP A 233 -3.21 -7.59 1.26
N TYR A 234 -3.20 -6.35 0.76
CA TYR A 234 -3.58 -5.97 -0.60
C TYR A 234 -4.88 -6.63 -1.07
N VAL A 235 -5.94 -6.57 -0.25
CA VAL A 235 -7.25 -7.07 -0.65
C VAL A 235 -7.73 -6.25 -1.85
N ARG A 236 -8.03 -6.94 -2.94
CA ARG A 236 -8.36 -6.38 -4.24
C ARG A 236 -9.83 -6.44 -4.51
N LEU A 237 -10.38 -5.30 -4.92
CA LEU A 237 -11.74 -5.20 -5.44
C LEU A 237 -11.79 -4.19 -6.56
N GLY A 238 -12.22 -4.58 -7.75
CA GLY A 238 -12.32 -3.69 -8.89
C GLY A 238 -13.60 -3.87 -9.71
N PHE A 239 -14.07 -2.74 -10.26
CA PHE A 239 -15.25 -2.67 -11.10
C PHE A 239 -14.97 -1.80 -12.33
N SER A 240 -15.40 -2.28 -13.50
CA SER A 240 -15.35 -1.50 -14.76
C SER A 240 -13.99 -0.85 -15.05
N GLY A 241 -12.91 -1.55 -14.73
CA GLY A 241 -11.52 -1.18 -14.97
C GLY A 241 -10.88 -0.36 -13.85
N SER A 242 -11.60 -0.04 -12.78
CA SER A 242 -11.09 0.66 -11.61
C SER A 242 -10.90 -0.32 -10.46
N THR A 243 -9.69 -0.41 -9.90
CA THR A 243 -9.39 -1.31 -8.77
C THR A 243 -9.06 -0.51 -7.52
N THR A 244 -9.56 -0.97 -6.38
CA THR A 244 -9.11 -0.57 -5.04
C THR A 244 -8.28 -1.71 -4.43
N LEU A 245 -7.13 -1.34 -3.88
CA LEU A 245 -6.25 -2.18 -3.06
C LEU A 245 -6.39 -1.73 -1.61
N TYR A 246 -6.76 -2.64 -0.71
CA TYR A 246 -6.74 -2.38 0.74
C TYR A 246 -5.44 -2.92 1.31
N ASP A 247 -4.60 -2.00 1.77
CA ASP A 247 -3.26 -2.23 2.33
C ASP A 247 -3.31 -2.05 3.85
N PHE A 248 -2.95 -3.04 4.66
CA PHE A 248 -3.17 -3.03 6.10
C PHE A 248 -1.93 -2.66 6.90
N GLU A 249 -1.91 -1.46 7.48
CA GLU A 249 -0.71 -0.91 8.13
C GLU A 249 -0.93 -0.55 9.61
N PRO A 250 0.04 -0.82 10.51
CA PRO A 250 -0.11 -0.60 11.96
C PRO A 250 -0.20 0.90 12.32
N SER A 251 0.22 1.76 11.39
CA SER A 251 0.10 3.21 11.44
C SER A 251 -0.08 3.72 10.03
N ALA A 252 -0.71 4.89 9.89
CA ALA A 252 -0.77 5.56 8.59
C ALA A 252 0.66 5.75 8.06
N PRO A 253 0.87 5.69 6.73
CA PRO A 253 2.14 6.11 6.16
C PRO A 253 2.40 7.52 6.66
N GLU A 254 3.59 7.78 7.21
CA GLU A 254 3.97 9.14 7.54
C GLU A 254 3.77 9.99 6.27
N PRO A 255 2.98 11.08 6.33
CA PRO A 255 2.45 11.75 5.15
C PRO A 255 3.57 12.09 4.17
N SER A 256 3.47 11.49 2.99
CA SER A 256 4.38 11.64 1.85
C SER A 256 5.86 11.69 2.26
N ALA A 257 6.45 10.52 2.42
CA ALA A 257 7.68 10.13 1.75
C ALA A 257 8.07 11.04 0.56
N GLY A 258 8.58 12.26 0.82
CA GLY A 258 8.59 13.34 -0.16
C GLY A 258 9.33 12.98 -1.45
N PHE A 259 8.83 13.43 -2.60
CA PHE A 259 9.51 13.25 -3.87
C PHE A 259 10.23 14.54 -4.25
N VAL A 260 11.53 14.45 -4.52
CA VAL A 260 12.34 15.60 -4.93
C VAL A 260 13.01 15.27 -6.25
N THR A 261 12.80 16.15 -7.23
CA THR A 261 13.48 16.08 -8.52
C THR A 261 14.21 17.38 -8.77
N GLY A 262 15.26 17.32 -9.58
CA GLY A 262 15.79 18.54 -10.13
C GLY A 262 17.05 18.34 -10.92
N GLY A 263 17.56 19.46 -11.41
CA GLY A 263 18.84 19.49 -12.10
C GLY A 263 19.14 20.88 -12.59
N GLY A 264 20.35 21.05 -13.10
CA GLY A 264 20.81 22.35 -13.55
C GLY A 264 22.31 22.48 -13.54
N TRP A 265 22.77 23.72 -13.41
CA TRP A 265 24.18 24.00 -13.18
C TRP A 265 24.41 25.15 -12.23
N PHE A 266 25.56 25.20 -11.57
CA PHE A 266 26.01 26.37 -10.83
C PHE A 266 27.49 26.64 -11.12
N ILE A 267 27.98 27.81 -10.72
CA ILE A 267 29.40 28.16 -10.81
C ILE A 267 30.10 27.61 -9.57
N ASP A 268 31.05 26.70 -9.75
CA ASP A 268 31.90 26.16 -8.70
C ASP A 268 32.60 27.30 -7.96
N PRO A 269 32.22 27.55 -6.69
CA PRO A 269 32.79 28.66 -5.92
C PRO A 269 34.27 28.43 -5.59
N ASN A 270 34.77 27.20 -5.73
CA ASN A 270 36.17 26.84 -5.52
C ASN A 270 37.01 26.93 -6.80
N ALA A 271 36.41 27.30 -7.94
CA ALA A 271 37.13 27.40 -9.20
C ALA A 271 38.26 28.46 -9.12
N PRO A 272 39.51 28.13 -9.49
CA PRO A 272 40.56 29.14 -9.60
C PRO A 272 40.17 30.25 -10.58
N ALA A 273 40.60 31.48 -10.28
CA ALA A 273 40.37 32.62 -11.17
C ALA A 273 40.87 32.34 -12.59
N GLY A 274 40.05 32.62 -13.61
CA GLY A 274 40.36 32.37 -15.02
C GLY A 274 40.07 30.94 -15.52
N THR A 275 39.44 30.09 -14.71
CA THR A 275 38.98 28.77 -15.15
C THR A 275 37.99 28.92 -16.33
N LYS A 276 38.29 28.29 -17.47
CA LYS A 276 37.50 28.44 -18.71
C LYS A 276 36.07 27.89 -18.62
N ASN A 277 35.81 26.95 -17.73
CA ASN A 277 34.48 26.38 -17.49
C ASN A 277 34.33 26.01 -16.01
N PRO A 278 33.97 26.97 -15.15
CA PRO A 278 33.85 26.75 -13.71
C PRO A 278 32.51 26.08 -13.36
N LYS A 279 31.81 25.44 -14.31
CA LYS A 279 30.47 24.91 -14.04
C LYS A 279 30.52 23.59 -13.28
N VAL A 280 29.51 23.37 -12.46
CA VAL A 280 29.05 22.03 -12.03
C VAL A 280 27.69 21.80 -12.67
N THR A 281 27.52 20.67 -13.35
CA THR A 281 26.21 20.26 -13.91
C THR A 281 25.72 19.05 -13.14
N PHE A 282 24.43 18.96 -12.82
CA PHE A 282 23.87 17.81 -12.12
C PHE A 282 22.40 17.59 -12.45
N GLY A 283 21.92 16.40 -12.14
CA GLY A 283 20.50 16.02 -12.17
C GLY A 283 20.24 14.87 -11.20
N PHE A 284 19.07 14.89 -10.58
CA PHE A 284 18.71 13.91 -9.56
C PHE A 284 17.20 13.67 -9.49
N ASN A 285 16.86 12.53 -8.91
CA ASN A 285 15.54 12.22 -8.38
C ASN A 285 15.72 11.45 -7.07
N ALA A 286 14.86 11.69 -6.09
CA ALA A 286 14.80 10.93 -4.86
C ALA A 286 13.34 10.86 -4.39
N MET A 287 12.85 9.66 -4.12
CA MET A 287 11.54 9.40 -3.54
C MET A 287 11.71 8.39 -2.41
N GLN A 288 10.86 8.49 -1.40
CA GLN A 288 10.54 7.33 -0.59
C GLN A 288 9.24 6.74 -1.16
N LEU A 289 9.16 5.43 -1.28
CA LEU A 289 7.90 4.81 -1.69
C LEU A 289 6.96 4.78 -0.48
N PRO A 290 5.64 4.98 -0.65
CA PRO A 290 4.67 4.75 0.42
C PRO A 290 4.87 3.38 1.06
N GLY A 291 4.77 3.30 2.39
CA GLY A 291 5.01 2.07 3.16
C GLY A 291 6.48 1.66 3.28
N SER A 292 7.32 1.96 2.29
CA SER A 292 8.70 1.51 2.24
C SER A 292 9.64 2.27 3.19
N PRO A 293 10.50 1.56 3.95
CA PRO A 293 11.61 2.19 4.65
C PRO A 293 12.74 2.61 3.71
N ASP A 294 12.73 2.16 2.44
CA ASP A 294 13.80 2.39 1.47
C ASP A 294 13.57 3.63 0.61
N PHE A 295 14.68 4.30 0.28
CA PHE A 295 14.70 5.45 -0.63
C PHE A 295 15.13 5.00 -2.03
N HIS A 296 14.42 5.49 -3.05
CA HIS A 296 14.72 5.25 -4.45
C HIS A 296 15.16 6.53 -5.14
N GLY A 297 16.11 6.43 -6.07
CA GLY A 297 16.56 7.59 -6.79
C GLY A 297 17.92 7.45 -7.44
N SER A 298 18.39 8.55 -8.00
CA SER A 298 19.70 8.63 -8.61
C SER A 298 20.21 10.08 -8.59
N LEU A 299 21.52 10.24 -8.57
CA LEU A 299 22.20 11.53 -8.74
C LEU A 299 23.34 11.37 -9.73
N GLN A 300 23.43 12.29 -10.68
CA GLN A 300 24.59 12.44 -11.54
C GLN A 300 25.12 13.87 -11.44
N ALA A 301 26.44 14.02 -11.29
CA ALA A 301 27.08 15.34 -11.30
C ALA A 301 28.39 15.33 -12.08
N ASN A 302 28.68 16.40 -12.81
CA ASN A 302 29.97 16.65 -13.46
C ASN A 302 30.56 17.97 -12.96
N ILE A 303 31.68 17.89 -12.23
CA ILE A 303 32.44 19.03 -11.71
C ILE A 303 33.52 19.34 -12.75
N HIS A 304 33.30 20.34 -13.61
CA HIS A 304 34.16 20.57 -14.77
C HIS A 304 35.56 21.07 -14.38
N THR A 305 35.69 21.74 -13.23
CA THR A 305 36.96 22.28 -12.71
C THR A 305 37.97 21.18 -12.36
N THR A 306 37.50 20.11 -11.71
CA THR A 306 38.31 18.97 -11.27
C THR A 306 38.21 17.78 -12.22
N LYS A 307 37.30 17.83 -13.20
CA LYS A 307 36.89 16.71 -14.06
C LYS A 307 36.36 15.51 -13.27
N LEU A 308 35.89 15.74 -12.05
CA LEU A 308 35.25 14.72 -11.24
C LEU A 308 33.84 14.48 -11.75
N LYS A 309 33.46 13.21 -11.90
CA LYS A 309 32.10 12.80 -12.24
C LYS A 309 31.56 11.90 -11.15
N LEU A 310 30.36 12.18 -10.67
CA LEU A 310 29.60 11.35 -9.74
C LEU A 310 28.47 10.66 -10.49
N HIS A 311 28.29 9.37 -10.19
CA HIS A 311 27.10 8.61 -10.54
C HIS A 311 26.66 7.83 -9.30
N ALA A 312 25.46 8.10 -8.81
CA ALA A 312 24.86 7.44 -7.67
C ALA A 312 23.47 6.93 -8.05
N ASP A 313 23.17 5.71 -7.65
CA ASP A 313 21.93 4.97 -7.87
C ASP A 313 21.33 4.44 -6.55
N THR A 314 21.96 4.79 -5.43
CA THR A 314 21.52 4.42 -4.08
C THR A 314 21.30 5.69 -3.27
N ILE A 315 20.08 5.86 -2.75
CA ILE A 315 19.73 6.92 -1.79
C ILE A 315 19.65 6.29 -0.41
N THR A 316 20.32 6.87 0.57
CA THR A 316 20.37 6.34 1.96
C THR A 316 19.66 7.26 2.95
N LEU A 317 19.37 8.49 2.55
CA LEU A 317 18.62 9.46 3.34
C LEU A 317 17.87 10.40 2.41
N LEU A 318 16.59 10.61 2.71
CA LEU A 318 15.79 11.69 2.16
C LEU A 318 15.04 12.36 3.31
N VAL A 319 15.32 13.64 3.55
CA VAL A 319 14.58 14.48 4.50
C VAL A 319 13.98 15.62 3.71
N VAL A 320 12.67 15.76 3.72
CA VAL A 320 11.96 16.84 3.02
C VAL A 320 11.24 17.69 4.07
N ASP A 321 11.46 19.00 4.03
CA ASP A 321 10.63 19.99 4.74
C ASP A 321 9.91 20.82 3.67
N PRO A 322 8.71 20.40 3.29
CA PRO A 322 8.01 21.05 2.20
C PRO A 322 7.52 22.47 2.54
N ALA A 323 7.25 22.74 3.81
CA ALA A 323 6.83 24.07 4.27
C ALA A 323 7.98 25.08 4.19
N ALA A 324 9.22 24.63 4.45
CA ALA A 324 10.41 25.44 4.24
C ALA A 324 10.90 25.44 2.78
N GLY A 325 10.33 24.59 1.91
CA GLY A 325 10.84 24.37 0.55
C GLY A 325 12.27 23.81 0.57
N THR A 326 12.61 22.92 1.51
CA THR A 326 13.96 22.37 1.62
C THR A 326 14.00 20.85 1.59
N ALA A 327 15.12 20.30 1.13
CA ALA A 327 15.37 18.87 1.20
C ALA A 327 16.85 18.55 1.44
N GLN A 328 17.12 17.42 2.09
CA GLN A 328 18.45 16.84 2.23
C GLN A 328 18.45 15.42 1.67
N ILE A 329 19.40 15.13 0.79
CA ILE A 329 19.57 13.83 0.14
C ILE A 329 20.97 13.32 0.44
N GLU A 330 21.10 12.09 0.93
CA GLU A 330 22.38 11.37 0.97
C GLU A 330 22.28 10.08 0.19
N GLY A 331 23.43 9.62 -0.30
CA GLY A 331 23.48 8.34 -0.99
C GLY A 331 24.88 7.88 -1.31
N GLU A 332 24.94 6.75 -1.99
CA GLU A 332 26.16 6.06 -2.37
C GLU A 332 26.24 5.89 -3.89
N GLY A 333 27.47 5.83 -4.39
CA GLY A 333 27.72 5.68 -5.81
C GLY A 333 29.21 5.54 -6.13
N THR A 334 29.57 5.99 -7.33
CA THR A 334 30.95 5.99 -7.81
C THR A 334 31.37 7.37 -8.30
N ILE A 335 32.64 7.71 -8.04
CA ILE A 335 33.30 8.85 -8.67
C ILE A 335 34.32 8.40 -9.71
N LYS A 336 34.39 9.13 -10.82
CA LYS A 336 35.49 9.07 -11.78
C LYS A 336 36.39 10.27 -11.59
N THR A 337 37.62 10.02 -11.19
CA THR A 337 38.67 11.04 -11.13
C THR A 337 39.56 10.97 -12.37
N PRO A 338 40.09 12.10 -12.86
CA PRO A 338 41.08 12.07 -13.94
C PRO A 338 42.32 11.29 -13.49
N GLY A 339 42.61 10.21 -14.20
CA GLY A 339 43.84 9.45 -13.98
C GLY A 339 45.09 10.22 -14.45
N PRO A 340 46.30 9.72 -14.12
CA PRO A 340 47.54 10.26 -14.68
C PRO A 340 47.47 10.22 -16.22
N PRO A 341 48.24 11.05 -16.96
CA PRO A 341 48.13 11.21 -18.42
C PRO A 341 48.17 9.93 -19.29
N LYS A 342 48.53 8.78 -18.71
CA LYS A 342 48.58 7.46 -19.38
C LYS A 342 47.81 6.35 -18.65
N GLY A 343 47.21 6.62 -17.48
CA GLY A 343 46.37 5.67 -16.76
C GLY A 343 44.94 6.17 -16.84
N GLY A 344 44.03 5.39 -17.44
CA GLY A 344 42.63 5.78 -17.59
C GLY A 344 41.97 6.24 -16.28
N SER A 345 40.80 6.87 -16.37
CA SER A 345 40.02 7.22 -15.19
C SER A 345 39.78 5.99 -14.32
N LYS A 346 39.96 6.13 -13.01
CA LYS A 346 39.58 5.10 -12.04
C LYS A 346 38.21 5.44 -11.47
N GLU A 347 37.33 4.45 -11.49
CA GLU A 347 36.10 4.49 -10.69
C GLU A 347 36.45 4.13 -9.24
N GLN A 348 35.86 4.85 -8.30
CA GLN A 348 36.03 4.65 -6.87
C GLN A 348 34.68 4.78 -6.18
N PRO A 349 34.40 3.97 -5.13
CA PRO A 349 33.20 4.15 -4.34
C PRO A 349 33.18 5.53 -3.68
N ALA A 350 31.99 6.09 -3.55
CA ALA A 350 31.77 7.43 -3.02
C ALA A 350 30.44 7.54 -2.29
N ARG A 351 30.37 8.51 -1.37
CA ARG A 351 29.15 9.03 -0.77
C ARG A 351 28.91 10.46 -1.22
N PHE A 352 27.66 10.89 -1.22
CA PHE A 352 27.32 12.29 -1.45
C PHE A 352 26.32 12.78 -0.42
N ARG A 353 26.28 14.10 -0.27
CA ARG A 353 25.21 14.84 0.39
C ARG A 353 24.80 16.00 -0.51
N LEU A 354 23.49 16.19 -0.66
CA LEU A 354 22.86 17.27 -1.40
C LEU A 354 21.90 17.99 -0.44
N GLU A 355 22.13 19.29 -0.21
CA GLU A 355 21.18 20.16 0.49
C GLU A 355 20.51 21.05 -0.56
N ILE A 356 19.19 21.18 -0.48
CA ILE A 356 18.34 21.79 -1.52
C ILE A 356 17.43 22.83 -0.89
N VAL A 357 17.24 23.93 -1.59
CA VAL A 357 16.15 24.89 -1.36
C VAL A 357 15.44 25.12 -2.69
N ASP A 358 14.17 24.71 -2.76
CA ASP A 358 13.23 25.01 -3.84
C ASP A 358 12.73 26.45 -3.66
N GLY A 359 13.01 27.32 -4.62
CA GLY A 359 12.76 28.75 -4.48
C GLY A 359 12.99 29.54 -5.77
N ASN A 360 13.08 30.86 -5.64
CA ASN A 360 13.33 31.73 -6.79
C ASN A 360 14.48 32.71 -6.49
N PRO A 361 15.74 32.36 -6.83
CA PRO A 361 16.16 31.13 -7.52
C PRO A 361 16.28 29.91 -6.59
N ASP A 362 16.22 28.71 -7.16
CA ASP A 362 16.59 27.48 -6.47
C ASP A 362 18.05 27.52 -6.00
N GLN A 363 18.34 26.84 -4.89
CA GLN A 363 19.68 26.74 -4.33
C GLN A 363 20.07 25.31 -4.01
N VAL A 364 21.36 25.02 -4.11
CA VAL A 364 21.90 23.68 -3.84
C VAL A 364 23.25 23.76 -3.14
N ARG A 365 23.57 22.79 -2.27
CA ARG A 365 24.93 22.50 -1.82
C ARG A 365 25.25 21.05 -2.10
N LEU A 366 26.37 20.79 -2.78
CA LEU A 366 26.82 19.44 -3.12
C LEU A 366 28.13 19.12 -2.41
N GLN A 367 28.13 18.03 -1.63
CA GLN A 367 29.30 17.44 -1.00
C GLN A 367 29.53 16.03 -1.54
N ILE A 368 30.79 15.68 -1.82
CA ILE A 368 31.18 14.35 -2.32
C ILE A 368 32.37 13.84 -1.53
N TYR A 369 32.24 12.61 -1.05
CA TYR A 369 33.24 11.90 -0.25
C TYR A 369 33.72 10.69 -1.03
N SER A 370 35.04 10.54 -1.19
CA SER A 370 35.64 9.29 -1.67
C SER A 370 35.73 8.29 -0.53
N LEU A 371 35.39 7.04 -0.80
CA LEU A 371 35.57 5.91 0.10
C LEU A 371 36.84 5.09 -0.23
N ALA A 372 37.69 5.62 -1.11
CA ALA A 372 38.92 4.94 -1.50
C ALA A 372 39.87 4.81 -0.29
N GLY A 373 40.31 3.59 0.00
CA GLY A 373 41.24 3.32 1.11
C GLY A 373 40.57 3.00 2.45
N GLY A 374 39.25 2.76 2.47
CA GLY A 374 38.54 2.28 3.66
C GLY A 374 38.15 3.37 4.66
N GLY A 375 38.21 4.64 4.26
CA GLY A 375 37.73 5.78 5.04
C GLY A 375 37.11 6.86 4.15
N GLU A 376 36.34 7.76 4.75
CA GLU A 376 35.70 8.88 4.07
C GLU A 376 36.65 10.07 3.93
N THR A 377 36.88 10.50 2.69
CA THR A 377 37.66 11.70 2.38
C THR A 377 36.81 12.66 1.55
N LEU A 378 36.56 13.86 2.06
CA LEU A 378 35.87 14.91 1.31
C LEU A 378 36.70 15.30 0.07
N VAL A 379 36.17 15.06 -1.13
CA VAL A 379 36.84 15.36 -2.40
C VAL A 379 36.23 16.55 -3.15
N TYR A 380 35.02 16.96 -2.78
CA TYR A 380 34.36 18.15 -3.30
C TYR A 380 33.31 18.67 -2.30
N ASP A 381 33.23 20.00 -2.14
CA ASP A 381 32.18 20.69 -1.39
C ASP A 381 31.97 22.07 -2.04
N SER A 382 30.73 22.44 -2.40
CA SER A 382 30.42 23.81 -2.85
C SER A 382 30.53 24.85 -1.72
N GLY A 383 30.75 24.43 -0.49
CA GLY A 383 30.99 25.27 0.69
C GLY A 383 29.69 25.79 1.34
N ALA A 384 28.80 26.36 0.54
CA ALA A 384 27.49 26.85 0.94
C ALA A 384 26.42 26.51 -0.11
N LEU A 385 25.17 26.85 0.20
CA LEU A 385 24.09 26.92 -0.80
C LEU A 385 24.48 27.91 -1.90
N VAL A 386 24.39 27.47 -3.15
CA VAL A 386 24.67 28.25 -4.33
C VAL A 386 23.43 28.30 -5.22
N GLU A 387 23.15 29.47 -5.78
CA GLU A 387 22.04 29.66 -6.71
C GLU A 387 22.24 28.80 -7.97
N LEU A 388 21.16 28.16 -8.39
CA LEU A 388 21.10 27.42 -9.63
C LEU A 388 21.01 28.36 -10.82
N GLY A 389 21.77 28.02 -11.86
CA GLY A 389 21.62 28.55 -13.20
C GLY A 389 21.07 27.47 -14.13
N GLY A 390 19.92 27.72 -14.75
CA GLY A 390 19.27 26.81 -15.69
C GLY A 390 18.81 25.48 -15.08
N GLY A 391 17.67 24.96 -15.56
CA GLY A 391 16.98 23.87 -14.88
C GLY A 391 16.09 24.38 -13.75
N GLU A 392 15.53 23.45 -12.98
CA GLU A 392 14.66 23.70 -11.83
C GLU A 392 14.80 22.56 -10.82
N ILE A 393 14.53 22.87 -9.57
CA ILE A 393 14.27 21.90 -8.51
C ILE A 393 12.77 21.91 -8.26
N THR A 394 12.21 20.75 -7.93
CA THR A 394 10.83 20.64 -7.50
C THR A 394 10.77 19.69 -6.31
N ILE A 395 10.34 20.21 -5.17
CA ILE A 395 9.91 19.43 -4.03
C ILE A 395 8.42 19.16 -4.23
N HIS A 396 8.11 17.94 -4.65
CA HIS A 396 6.74 17.50 -4.82
C HIS A 396 6.17 17.20 -3.45
N GLN A 397 5.30 18.08 -2.98
CA GLN A 397 4.30 17.70 -2.00
C GLN A 397 3.24 16.91 -2.73
N GLU A 398 2.85 15.78 -2.16
CA GLU A 398 1.46 15.38 -2.35
C GLU A 398 0.65 16.47 -1.63
N ALA A 399 -0.06 17.30 -2.40
CA ALA A 399 -0.94 18.27 -1.80
C ALA A 399 -1.90 17.49 -0.90
N ALA A 400 -1.97 17.85 0.39
CA ALA A 400 -2.98 17.29 1.28
C ALA A 400 -4.31 17.36 0.53
N THR A 401 -4.87 16.20 0.26
CA THR A 401 -6.11 16.10 -0.48
C THR A 401 -7.21 16.74 0.36
N GLN A 402 -8.31 17.15 -0.27
CA GLN A 402 -9.46 17.60 0.49
C GLN A 402 -9.94 16.50 1.46
N GLU A 403 -9.71 15.23 1.10
CA GLU A 403 -9.97 14.09 1.96
C GLU A 403 -9.06 14.07 3.20
N ASP A 404 -7.76 14.36 3.06
CA ASP A 404 -6.85 14.49 4.21
C ASP A 404 -7.28 15.63 5.15
N VAL A 405 -7.74 16.75 4.58
CA VAL A 405 -8.28 17.88 5.34
C VAL A 405 -9.56 17.46 6.08
N ASP A 406 -10.49 16.78 5.41
CA ASP A 406 -11.74 16.32 5.99
C ASP A 406 -11.52 15.28 7.10
N GLN A 407 -10.53 14.39 6.95
CA GLN A 407 -10.10 13.42 7.97
C GLN A 407 -9.47 14.12 9.18
N ILE A 408 -8.62 15.12 8.97
CA ILE A 408 -8.03 15.94 10.04
C ILE A 408 -9.13 16.70 10.79
N GLU A 409 -10.08 17.33 10.09
CA GLU A 409 -11.22 18.02 10.70
C GLU A 409 -12.05 17.06 11.55
N THR A 410 -12.35 15.87 11.03
CA THR A 410 -13.10 14.83 11.74
C THR A 410 -12.37 14.38 13.00
N ARG A 411 -11.06 14.14 12.91
CA ARG A 411 -10.24 13.67 14.04
C ARG A 411 -10.07 14.74 15.11
N VAL A 412 -9.88 16.01 14.74
CA VAL A 412 -9.80 17.11 15.71
C VAL A 412 -11.16 17.36 16.36
N ALA A 413 -12.27 17.29 15.61
CA ALA A 413 -13.61 17.38 16.19
C ALA A 413 -13.85 16.27 17.23
N SER A 414 -13.42 15.04 16.95
CA SER A 414 -13.48 13.93 17.92
C SER A 414 -12.64 14.21 19.18
N LEU A 415 -11.43 14.74 19.03
CA LEU A 415 -10.55 15.05 20.18
C LEU A 415 -11.10 16.21 21.03
N LEU A 416 -11.67 17.24 20.41
CA LEU A 416 -12.33 18.35 21.11
C LEU A 416 -13.56 17.87 21.88
N ALA A 417 -14.37 16.98 21.29
CA ALA A 417 -15.50 16.35 21.95
C ALA A 417 -15.08 15.51 23.16
N GLN A 418 -13.98 14.76 23.05
CA GLN A 418 -13.42 13.98 24.17
C GLN A 418 -12.87 14.87 25.30
N ALA A 419 -12.37 16.07 24.96
CA ALA A 419 -11.82 17.02 25.91
C ALA A 419 -12.87 17.97 26.53
N GLU A 420 -14.15 17.86 26.14
CA GLU A 420 -15.23 18.80 26.49
C GLU A 420 -14.89 20.28 26.17
N LEU A 421 -14.10 20.50 25.11
CA LEU A 421 -13.70 21.83 24.67
C LEU A 421 -14.61 22.31 23.54
N ASP A 422 -15.34 23.41 23.78
CA ASP A 422 -16.17 24.05 22.76
C ASP A 422 -15.32 25.09 22.00
N ALA A 423 -14.55 24.61 21.02
CA ALA A 423 -13.73 25.43 20.15
C ALA A 423 -14.07 25.17 18.68
N GLY A 424 -14.30 26.23 17.91
CA GLY A 424 -14.46 26.13 16.46
C GLY A 424 -13.11 25.97 15.77
N LEU A 425 -12.95 24.90 14.99
CA LEU A 425 -11.82 24.71 14.10
C LEU A 425 -12.23 25.09 12.67
N VAL A 426 -11.33 25.75 11.95
CA VAL A 426 -11.43 25.91 10.50
C VAL A 426 -10.11 25.42 9.93
N VAL A 427 -10.11 24.32 9.19
CA VAL A 427 -8.94 23.85 8.44
C VAL A 427 -9.15 24.26 6.99
N THR A 428 -8.22 25.04 6.44
CA THR A 428 -8.27 25.43 5.03
C THR A 428 -7.11 24.79 4.30
N ALA A 429 -7.36 24.25 3.11
CA ALA A 429 -6.36 23.76 2.17
C ALA A 429 -5.57 24.92 1.52
N ASP A 430 -4.89 25.74 2.34
CA ASP A 430 -4.09 26.88 1.87
C ASP A 430 -2.59 26.52 1.97
N PRO A 431 -1.75 26.84 0.97
CA PRO A 431 -0.37 26.34 0.87
C PRO A 431 0.65 27.08 1.77
N PHE A 432 0.22 27.74 2.84
CA PHE A 432 1.10 28.47 3.78
C PHE A 432 0.83 28.07 5.24
N PRO A 433 1.84 28.18 6.15
CA PRO A 433 1.78 27.53 7.44
C PRO A 433 0.71 28.11 8.37
N LEU A 434 0.03 27.19 9.03
CA LEU A 434 -0.99 27.38 10.06
C LEU A 434 -0.41 28.15 11.27
N PHE A 435 -0.91 29.36 11.53
CA PHE A 435 -0.78 30.02 12.84
C PHE A 435 -2.06 29.77 13.63
N ILE A 436 -1.93 29.16 14.81
CA ILE A 436 -3.06 28.96 15.75
C ILE A 436 -3.01 30.07 16.82
N PRO A 437 -3.75 31.18 16.70
CA PRO A 437 -4.03 32.03 17.83
C PRO A 437 -5.13 31.39 18.68
N VAL A 438 -4.77 30.81 19.83
CA VAL A 438 -5.76 30.43 20.84
C VAL A 438 -6.29 31.72 21.48
N VAL A 439 -7.50 32.14 21.09
CA VAL A 439 -8.24 33.18 21.80
C VAL A 439 -9.13 32.48 22.82
N ALA A 440 -8.72 32.49 24.09
CA ALA A 440 -9.59 32.08 25.19
C ALA A 440 -10.71 33.13 25.36
N GLY A 441 -11.92 32.79 24.90
CA GLY A 441 -13.16 33.47 25.29
C GLY A 441 -13.63 32.92 26.64
N GLY A 442 -13.99 33.81 27.57
CA GLY A 442 -14.32 33.48 28.96
C GLY A 442 -15.73 32.98 29.23
#